data_AF-X1TC56-F1
#
_entry.id   AF-X1TC56-F1
#
_cell.length_a   1.000
_cell.length_b   1.000
_cell.length_c   1.000
_cell.angle_alpha   90.00
_cell.angle_beta   90.00
_cell.angle_gamma   90.00
#
_symmetry.space_group_name_H-M   'P 1'
#
loop_
_entity.id
_entity.type
_entity.pdbx_description
1 polymer ?
#
loop_
_entity_poly.entity_id
_entity_poly.type
_entity_poly.pdbx_seq_one_letter_code
_entity_poly.pdbx_strand_id
1 'polypeptide(L)' 'IWTGHTDNYIKVYTRSNKDLTNKLLAVKLVEVWEDGVWGII' A
#
# COMPACT_ATOMS: atom_id res chain seq x y z
N ILE A 1 8.82 3.75 -4.23
CA ILE A 1 7.79 3.45 -3.20
C ILE A 1 6.46 3.77 -3.86
N TRP A 2 5.49 2.88 -3.73
CA TRP A 2 4.14 3.09 -4.25
C TRP A 2 3.21 3.40 -3.08
N THR A 3 2.19 4.19 -3.38
CA THR A 3 1.13 4.53 -2.43
C THR A 3 -0.22 4.15 -3.02
N GLY A 4 -1.13 3.78 -2.14
CA GLY A 4 -2.50 3.42 -2.49
C GLY A 4 -3.41 3.57 -1.27
N HIS A 5 -4.68 3.23 -1.43
CA HIS A 5 -5.66 3.26 -0.36
C HIS A 5 -6.35 1.92 -0.26
N THR A 6 -6.65 1.48 0.96
CA THR A 6 -7.60 0.40 1.21
C THR A 6 -9.03 0.86 0.89
N ASP A 7 -9.98 -0.07 0.95
CA ASP A 7 -11.42 0.20 0.88
C ASP A 7 -11.90 1.20 1.95
N ASN A 8 -11.25 1.23 3.12
CA ASN A 8 -11.52 2.14 4.22
C ASN A 8 -10.69 3.44 4.16
N TYR A 9 -10.13 3.76 2.99
CA TYR A 9 -9.32 4.96 2.75
C TYR A 9 -8.06 5.08 3.63
N ILE A 10 -7.59 3.98 4.21
CA ILE A 10 -6.30 3.95 4.91
C ILE A 10 -5.20 3.97 3.84
N LYS A 11 -4.29 4.93 3.94
CA LYS A 11 -3.13 5.07 3.05
C LYS A 11 -2.14 3.94 3.31
N VAL A 12 -1.75 3.24 2.24
CA VAL A 12 -0.82 2.11 2.30
C VAL A 12 0.41 2.42 1.47
N TYR A 13 1.56 2.11 2.04
CA TYR A 13 2.87 2.25 1.43
C TYR A 13 3.47 0.89 1.16
N THR A 14 4.10 0.75 0.00
CA THR A 14 4.72 -0.53 -0.37
C THR A 14 5.87 -0.33 -1.34
N ARG A 15 6.75 -1.32 -1.38
CA ARG A 15 7.88 -1.34 -2.30
C ARG A 15 7.64 -2.40 -3.37
N SER A 16 7.61 -1.97 -4.62
CA SER A 16 7.52 -2.86 -5.78
C SER A 16 8.28 -2.27 -6.96
N ASN A 17 8.90 -3.14 -7.75
CA ASN A 17 9.54 -2.77 -9.01
C ASN A 17 8.56 -2.83 -10.21
N LYS A 18 7.32 -3.26 -9.98
CA LYS A 18 6.26 -3.29 -11.00
C LYS A 18 5.46 -2.00 -10.95
N ASP A 19 4.90 -1.57 -12.08
CA ASP A 19 3.91 -0.49 -12.13
C ASP A 19 2.60 -0.93 -11.46
N LEU A 20 2.16 -0.16 -10.47
CA LEU A 20 0.96 -0.42 -9.67
C LEU A 20 -0.19 0.56 -9.95
N THR A 21 -0.03 1.45 -10.92
CA THR A 21 -1.04 2.46 -11.28
C THR A 21 -2.38 1.80 -11.60
N ASN A 22 -3.45 2.26 -10.94
CA ASN A 22 -4.82 1.80 -11.16
C ASN A 22 -5.05 0.29 -11.01
N LYS A 23 -4.34 -0.37 -10.06
CA LYS A 23 -4.53 -1.78 -9.76
C LYS A 23 -5.12 -1.99 -8.37
N LEU A 24 -6.09 -2.89 -8.27
CA LEU A 24 -6.59 -3.43 -7.01
C LEU A 24 -5.81 -4.71 -6.69
N LEU A 25 -5.08 -4.72 -5.58
CA LEU A 25 -4.24 -5.83 -5.17
C LEU A 25 -4.44 -6.08 -3.67
N ALA A 26 -4.43 -7.35 -3.28
CA ALA A 26 -4.36 -7.70 -1.87
C ALA A 26 -2.99 -7.29 -1.30
N VAL A 27 -2.98 -6.69 -0.12
CA VAL A 27 -1.76 -6.24 0.57
C VAL A 27 -1.78 -6.77 1.99
N LYS A 28 -0.66 -7.34 2.45
CA LYS A 28 -0.49 -7.69 3.86
C LYS A 28 0.08 -6.50 4.62
N LEU A 29 -0.67 -5.98 5.58
CA LEU A 29 -0.22 -4.89 6.46
C LEU A 29 0.80 -5.42 7.48
N VAL A 30 1.89 -4.69 7.68
CA VAL A 30 3.02 -5.13 8.51
C VAL A 30 3.23 -4.21 9.70
N GLU A 31 3.19 -2.90 9.49
CA GLU A 31 3.44 -1.89 10.53
C GLU A 31 2.79 -0.55 10.20
N VAL A 32 2.67 0.32 11.21
CA VAL A 32 2.28 1.73 11.02
C VAL A 32 3.48 2.48 10.45
N TRP A 33 3.25 3.31 9.43
CA TRP A 33 4.32 4.04 8.76
C TRP A 33 3.83 5.40 8.26
N GLU A 34 4.57 6.45 8.62
CA GLU A 34 4.18 7.85 8.36
C GLU A 34 2.73 8.15 8.81
N ASP A 35 1.88 8.65 7.92
CA ASP A 35 0.45 8.95 8.09
C ASP A 35 -0.46 7.76 7.75
N GLY A 36 0.10 6.55 7.57
CA GLY A 36 -0.64 5.36 7.17
C GLY A 36 0.01 4.06 7.65
N VAL A 37 0.06 3.07 6.77
CA VAL A 37 0.61 1.73 7.09
C VAL A 37 1.55 1.24 5.99
N TRP A 38 2.59 0.52 6.38
CA TRP A 38 3.44 -0.20 5.45
C TRP A 38 2.87 -1.59 5.17
N GLY A 39 2.88 -1.98 3.90
CA GLY A 39 2.38 -3.26 3.43
C GLY A 39 3.28 -3.90 2.39
N ILE A 40 3.17 -5.22 2.30
CA ILE A 40 3.83 -6.02 1.28
C ILE A 40 2.78 -6.57 0.32
N ILE A 41 3.06 -6.40 -0.98
CA ILE A 41 2.28 -6.96 -2.09
C ILE A 41 2.96 -8.24 -2.57
#